data_AF-A0A956GAD8-F1
#
_entry.id   AF-A0A956GAD8-F1
#
_cell.length_a   1.000
_cell.length_b   1.000
_cell.length_c   1.000
_cell.angle_alpha   90.00
_cell.angle_beta   90.00
_cell.angle_gamma   90.00
#
_symmetry.space_group_name_H-M   'P 1'
#
loop_
_entity.id
_entity.type
_entity.pdbx_description
1 polymer ?
#
loop_
_entity_poly.entity_id
_entity_poly.type
_entity_poly.pdbx_seq_one_letter_code
_entity_poly.pdbx_strand_id
1 'polypeptide(L)'
;MRNQLIVDLDVDAACEETFVFFYMGDAAPIAQRTFGIFVRSAQPEPEGTRVRLTLRRGSAPPLFLTGRVVWVNPFRPGDVTSITPGMGIELLAADRHERQRLLRSVRKLAYLDLAWPQATTPADSILPSTIN
;
A
#
# COMPACT_ATOMS: atom_id res chain seq x y z
N MET A 1 13.32 -18.32 17.71
CA MET A 1 12.50 -18.36 16.49
C MET A 1 11.39 -17.32 16.63
N ARG A 2 11.38 -16.25 15.84
CA ARG A 2 10.26 -15.27 15.85
C ARG A 2 9.16 -15.81 14.94
N ASN A 3 8.02 -16.17 15.51
CA ASN A 3 6.83 -16.56 14.76
C ASN A 3 6.28 -15.30 14.07
N GLN A 4 6.47 -15.17 12.75
CA GLN A 4 5.84 -14.08 12.00
C GLN A 4 4.39 -14.46 11.72
N LEU A 5 3.44 -13.69 12.28
CA LEU A 5 2.04 -13.79 11.91
C LEU A 5 1.91 -13.34 10.44
N ILE A 6 1.36 -14.21 9.60
CA ILE A 6 1.00 -13.89 8.22
C ILE A 6 -0.50 -13.66 8.19
N VAL A 7 -0.93 -12.45 7.83
CA VAL A 7 -2.35 -12.09 7.70
C VAL A 7 -2.76 -12.20 6.23
N ASP A 8 -3.89 -12.86 5.99
CA ASP A 8 -4.50 -12.94 4.65
C ASP A 8 -5.49 -11.79 4.45
N LEU A 9 -5.29 -11.01 3.39
CA LEU A 9 -6.14 -9.86 3.07
C LEU A 9 -6.76 -10.02 1.68
N ASP A 10 -8.08 -9.84 1.62
CA ASP A 10 -8.81 -9.73 0.36
C ASP A 10 -8.95 -8.25 -0.01
N VAL A 11 -8.50 -7.89 -1.21
CA VAL A 11 -8.43 -6.50 -1.64
C VAL A 11 -9.24 -6.31 -2.91
N ASP A 12 -10.27 -5.47 -2.82
CA ASP A 12 -10.94 -4.94 -4.00
C ASP A 12 -10.07 -3.86 -4.64
N ALA A 13 -9.45 -4.21 -5.77
CA ALA A 13 -8.58 -3.30 -6.50
C ALA A 13 -9.35 -2.26 -7.31
N ALA A 14 -10.68 -2.40 -7.45
CA ALA A 14 -11.53 -1.39 -8.08
C ALA A 14 -11.92 -0.23 -7.15
N CYS A 15 -11.70 -0.36 -5.84
CA CYS A 15 -11.93 0.70 -4.87
C CYS A 15 -11.08 1.93 -5.23
N GLU A 16 -11.70 3.10 -5.36
CA GLU A 16 -11.03 4.34 -5.80
C GLU A 16 -10.01 4.87 -4.79
N GLU A 17 -10.14 4.42 -3.55
CA GLU A 17 -9.25 4.72 -2.45
C GLU A 17 -8.11 3.72 -2.31
N THR A 18 -8.13 2.62 -3.07
CA THR A 18 -7.00 1.69 -3.22
C THR A 18 -6.09 2.22 -4.32
N PHE A 19 -4.83 2.48 -3.98
CA PHE A 19 -3.86 3.01 -4.95
C PHE A 19 -2.50 2.34 -4.80
N VAL A 20 -1.77 2.27 -5.89
CA VAL A 20 -0.36 1.87 -5.86
C VAL A 20 0.50 3.09 -5.57
N PHE A 21 1.50 2.94 -4.72
CA PHE A 21 2.48 4.00 -4.45
C PHE A 21 3.89 3.58 -4.84
N PHE A 22 4.68 4.53 -5.28
CA PHE A 22 6.09 4.37 -5.63
C PHE A 22 6.96 5.29 -4.79
N TYR A 23 8.16 4.83 -4.42
CA TYR A 23 9.16 5.72 -3.85
C TYR A 23 9.97 6.43 -4.95
N MET A 24 10.12 7.74 -4.81
CA MET A 24 10.89 8.61 -5.68
C MET A 24 12.25 8.89 -5.02
N GLY A 25 13.34 8.48 -5.68
CA GLY A 25 14.69 8.92 -5.30
C GLY A 25 15.81 7.89 -5.47
N ASP A 26 15.51 6.64 -5.83
CA ASP A 26 16.52 5.71 -6.34
C ASP A 26 16.75 5.94 -7.85
N ALA A 27 17.99 5.79 -8.34
CA ALA A 27 18.32 5.92 -9.77
C ALA A 27 17.83 4.72 -10.62
N ALA A 28 17.13 3.77 -9.99
CA ALA A 28 16.64 2.57 -10.64
C ALA A 28 15.60 2.88 -11.72
N PRO A 29 15.57 2.10 -12.83
CA PRO A 29 14.50 2.18 -13.81
C PRO A 29 13.14 1.97 -13.14
N ILE A 30 12.09 2.65 -13.61
CA ILE A 30 10.71 2.55 -13.08
C ILE A 30 10.24 1.09 -12.94
N ALA A 31 10.65 0.23 -13.87
CA ALA A 31 10.31 -1.20 -13.85
C ALA A 31 10.91 -1.99 -12.66
N GLN A 32 11.95 -1.47 -12.00
CA GLN A 32 12.69 -2.12 -10.92
C GLN A 32 12.50 -1.44 -9.56
N ARG A 33 11.80 -0.29 -9.50
CA ARG A 33 11.58 0.45 -8.24
C ARG A 33 10.81 -0.37 -7.22
N THR A 34 11.13 -0.18 -5.95
CA THR A 34 10.28 -0.62 -4.85
C THR A 34 8.98 0.17 -4.88
N PHE A 35 7.87 -0.54 -4.69
CA PHE A 35 6.54 0.03 -4.75
C PHE A 35 5.62 -0.78 -3.84
N GLY A 36 4.49 -0.18 -3.49
CA GLY A 36 3.52 -0.79 -2.60
C GLY A 36 2.09 -0.48 -3.01
N ILE A 37 1.15 -0.98 -2.23
CA ILE A 37 -0.27 -0.72 -2.38
C ILE A 37 -0.80 -0.17 -1.06
N PHE A 38 -1.59 0.90 -1.14
CA PHE A 38 -2.41 1.34 -0.04
C PHE A 38 -3.73 0.58 -0.06
N VAL A 39 -4.07 -0.04 1.07
CA VAL A 39 -5.32 -0.77 1.26
C VAL A 39 -6.16 -0.04 2.30
N ARG A 40 -7.36 0.38 1.92
CA ARG A 40 -8.33 0.96 2.85
C ARG A 40 -8.75 -0.10 3.87
N SER A 41 -8.69 0.25 5.14
CA SER A 41 -9.16 -0.60 6.24
C SER A 41 -9.54 0.26 7.44
N ALA A 42 -10.66 -0.07 8.09
CA ALA A 42 -11.01 0.50 9.39
C ALA A 42 -10.17 -0.09 10.53
N GLN A 43 -9.54 -1.24 10.30
CA GLN A 43 -8.68 -1.96 11.23
C GLN A 43 -7.38 -2.32 10.51
N PRO A 44 -6.48 -1.35 10.26
CA PRO A 44 -5.21 -1.63 9.62
C PRO A 44 -4.33 -2.49 10.52
N GLU A 45 -3.59 -3.41 9.90
CA GLU A 45 -2.59 -4.20 10.61
C GLU A 45 -1.41 -3.33 11.04
N PRO A 46 -0.72 -3.65 12.15
CA PRO A 46 0.43 -2.87 12.63
C PRO A 46 1.59 -2.83 11.62
N GLU A 47 2.38 -1.75 11.67
CA GLU A 47 3.64 -1.67 10.91
C GLU A 47 4.57 -2.87 11.18
N GLY A 48 5.23 -3.34 10.13
CA GLY A 48 6.06 -4.54 10.16
C GLY A 48 5.30 -5.85 9.98
N THR A 49 3.96 -5.86 10.02
CA THR A 49 3.15 -7.06 9.81
C THR A 49 3.34 -7.59 8.39
N ARG A 50 3.58 -8.90 8.27
CA ARG A 50 3.70 -9.58 6.98
C ARG A 50 2.31 -10.02 6.52
N VAL A 51 1.99 -9.72 5.28
CA VAL A 51 0.65 -9.98 4.72
C VAL A 51 0.74 -10.75 3.42
N ARG A 52 -0.25 -11.61 3.17
CA ARG A 52 -0.56 -12.16 1.86
C ARG A 52 -1.79 -11.46 1.34
N LEU A 53 -1.68 -10.87 0.16
CA LEU A 53 -2.75 -10.14 -0.49
C LEU A 53 -3.37 -11.03 -1.57
N THR A 54 -4.69 -11.10 -1.60
CA THR A 54 -5.46 -11.61 -2.73
C THR A 54 -6.19 -10.43 -3.34
N LEU A 55 -5.67 -9.91 -4.45
CA LEU A 55 -6.31 -8.81 -5.17
C LEU A 55 -7.33 -9.35 -6.17
N ARG A 56 -8.52 -8.77 -6.14
CA ARG A 56 -9.61 -9.07 -7.06
C ARG A 56 -10.02 -7.80 -7.82
N ARG A 57 -10.28 -7.96 -9.12
CA ARG A 57 -10.85 -6.90 -9.96
C ARG A 57 -11.78 -7.50 -11.01
N GLY A 58 -13.07 -7.20 -10.89
CA GLY A 58 -14.10 -7.71 -11.79
C GLY A 58 -14.02 -9.24 -11.92
N SER A 59 -14.03 -9.75 -13.16
CA SER A 59 -13.92 -11.18 -13.47
C SER A 59 -12.50 -11.68 -13.72
N ALA A 60 -11.47 -10.84 -13.55
CA ALA A 60 -10.09 -11.26 -13.76
C ALA A 60 -9.67 -12.31 -12.71
N PRO A 61 -8.75 -13.24 -13.04
CA PRO A 61 -8.18 -14.15 -12.04
C PRO A 61 -7.59 -13.37 -10.86
N PRO A 62 -7.68 -13.88 -9.62
CA PRO A 62 -7.04 -13.25 -8.48
C PRO A 62 -5.53 -13.04 -8.69
N LEU A 63 -4.97 -11.99 -8.10
CA LEU A 63 -3.52 -11.78 -8.04
C LEU A 63 -3.07 -11.97 -6.59
N PHE A 64 -2.14 -12.90 -6.38
CA PHE A 64 -1.58 -13.19 -5.07
C PHE A 64 -0.26 -12.46 -4.91
N LEU A 65 -0.10 -11.67 -3.85
CA LEU A 65 1.12 -10.93 -3.55
C LEU A 65 1.53 -11.14 -2.10
N THR A 66 2.81 -10.94 -1.80
CA THR A 66 3.29 -10.88 -0.41
C THR A 66 3.88 -9.51 -0.14
N GLY A 67 3.51 -8.93 1.00
CA GLY A 67 3.96 -7.61 1.39
C GLY A 67 4.23 -7.48 2.89
N ARG A 68 4.64 -6.27 3.26
CA ARG A 68 4.83 -5.84 4.64
C ARG A 68 4.19 -4.49 4.84
N VAL A 69 3.44 -4.33 5.93
CA VAL A 69 2.92 -3.01 6.31
C VAL A 69 4.09 -2.09 6.66
N VAL A 70 4.17 -0.94 6.00
CA VAL A 70 5.25 0.04 6.17
C VAL A 70 4.77 1.36 6.77
N TRP A 71 3.47 1.63 6.74
CA TRP A 71 2.86 2.74 7.46
C TRP A 71 1.36 2.49 7.67
N VAL A 72 0.81 3.09 8.72
CA VAL A 72 -0.62 3.00 9.07
C VAL A 72 -1.25 4.39 9.12
N ASN A 73 -2.40 4.55 8.46
CA ASN A 73 -3.29 5.68 8.69
C ASN A 73 -4.48 5.21 9.53
N PRO A 74 -4.47 5.45 10.86
CA PRO A 74 -5.50 4.92 11.74
C PRO A 74 -6.85 5.58 11.45
N PHE A 75 -7.93 4.83 11.69
CA PHE A 75 -9.26 5.41 11.72
C PHE A 75 -9.41 6.36 12.91
N ARG A 76 -9.73 7.63 12.64
CA ARG A 76 -9.94 8.67 13.66
C ARG A 76 -11.41 9.12 13.64
N PRO A 77 -12.28 8.58 14.52
CA PRO A 77 -13.68 8.99 14.59
C PRO A 77 -13.82 10.48 14.88
N GLY A 78 -14.66 11.19 14.11
CA GLY A 78 -14.97 12.61 14.34
C GLY A 78 -13.93 13.60 13.81
N ASP A 79 -12.81 13.12 13.27
CA ASP A 79 -11.80 13.96 12.63
C ASP A 79 -12.13 14.15 11.14
N VAL A 80 -12.62 15.34 10.77
CA VAL A 80 -12.96 15.69 9.39
C VAL A 80 -11.74 15.74 8.46
N THR A 81 -10.53 15.75 9.01
CA THR A 81 -9.26 15.70 8.26
C THR A 81 -8.72 14.27 8.12
N SER A 82 -9.36 13.29 8.74
CA SER A 82 -9.02 11.87 8.62
C SER A 82 -9.37 11.34 7.23
N ILE A 83 -8.54 11.68 6.25
CA ILE A 83 -8.69 11.23 4.88
C ILE A 83 -8.24 9.77 4.81
N THR A 84 -9.19 8.88 4.51
CA THR A 84 -9.02 7.46 4.14
C THR A 84 -8.20 6.59 5.11
N PRO A 85 -8.82 5.94 6.12
CA PRO A 85 -8.12 5.02 7.01
C PRO A 85 -7.64 3.76 6.26
N GLY A 86 -6.47 3.25 6.64
CA GLY A 86 -5.89 2.07 6.01
C GLY A 86 -4.40 1.93 6.28
N MET A 87 -3.71 1.25 5.39
CA MET A 87 -2.29 0.96 5.53
C MET A 87 -1.57 0.89 4.20
N GLY A 88 -0.32 1.34 4.20
CA GLY A 88 0.60 1.15 3.08
C GLY A 88 1.35 -0.16 3.21
N ILE A 89 1.34 -0.95 2.14
CA ILE A 89 1.94 -2.29 2.10
C ILE A 89 3.02 -2.29 1.02
N GLU A 90 4.27 -2.40 1.43
CA GLU A 90 5.41 -2.58 0.53
C GLU A 90 5.45 -4.04 0.05
N LEU A 91 5.60 -4.25 -1.27
CA LEU A 91 5.69 -5.60 -1.82
C LEU A 91 7.08 -6.19 -1.60
N LEU A 92 7.13 -7.39 -1.03
CA LEU A 92 8.38 -8.10 -0.74
C LEU A 92 8.88 -8.92 -1.93
N ALA A 93 7.95 -9.39 -2.77
CA ALA A 93 8.25 -10.11 -4.00
C ALA A 93 7.09 -9.88 -4.98
N ALA A 94 7.43 -9.39 -6.18
CA ALA A 94 6.51 -9.31 -7.31
C ALA A 94 7.33 -9.37 -8.60
N ASP A 95 7.08 -10.37 -9.44
CA ASP A 95 7.72 -10.47 -10.75
C ASP A 95 7.19 -9.41 -11.72
N ARG A 96 7.83 -9.27 -12.90
CA ARG A 96 7.42 -8.28 -13.90
C ARG A 96 5.94 -8.39 -14.29
N HIS A 97 5.41 -9.59 -14.42
CA HIS A 97 4.02 -9.83 -14.83
C HIS A 97 3.04 -9.48 -13.71
N GLU A 98 3.33 -9.86 -12.47
CA GLU A 98 2.57 -9.52 -11.27
C GLU A 98 2.51 -8.01 -11.06
N ARG A 99 3.65 -7.32 -11.19
CA ARG A 99 3.74 -5.85 -11.13
C ARG A 99 2.84 -5.20 -12.17
N GLN A 100 2.93 -5.64 -13.42
CA GLN A 100 2.10 -5.13 -14.51
C GLN A 100 0.60 -5.38 -14.27
N ARG A 101 0.24 -6.56 -13.76
CA ARG A 101 -1.15 -6.88 -13.41
C ARG A 101 -1.65 -5.96 -12.31
N LEU A 102 -0.88 -5.78 -11.23
CA LEU A 102 -1.23 -4.88 -10.14
C LEU A 102 -1.46 -3.44 -10.65
N LEU A 103 -0.56 -2.92 -11.48
CA LEU A 103 -0.70 -1.56 -12.03
C LEU A 103 -1.93 -1.38 -12.91
N ARG A 104 -2.30 -2.40 -13.69
CA ARG A 104 -3.56 -2.40 -14.45
C ARG A 104 -4.80 -2.58 -13.56
N SER A 105 -4.61 -3.16 -12.37
CA SER A 105 -5.69 -3.47 -11.43
C SER A 105 -6.06 -2.30 -10.54
N VAL A 106 -5.26 -1.26 -10.39
CA VAL A 106 -5.65 -0.06 -9.64
C VAL A 106 -6.03 1.09 -10.58
N ARG A 107 -6.77 2.07 -10.07
CA ARG A 107 -7.15 3.28 -10.83
C ARG A 107 -6.24 4.47 -10.56
N LYS A 108 -5.55 4.46 -9.43
CA LYS A 108 -4.78 5.59 -8.91
C LYS A 108 -3.35 5.15 -8.60
N LEU A 109 -2.40 6.01 -8.98
CA LEU A 109 -1.00 5.88 -8.63
C LEU A 109 -0.59 7.09 -7.78
N ALA A 110 0.24 6.87 -6.78
CA ALA A 110 0.84 7.90 -5.96
C ALA A 110 2.37 7.81 -6.03
N TYR A 111 3.03 8.95 -5.98
CA TYR A 111 4.49 9.04 -5.90
C TYR A 111 4.84 9.65 -4.55
N LEU A 112 5.58 8.90 -3.74
CA LEU A 112 6.06 9.31 -2.43
C LEU A 112 7.53 9.66 -2.55
N ASP A 113 7.94 10.81 -2.01
CA ASP A 113 9.35 11.15 -1.89
C ASP A 113 10.06 10.13 -0.96
N LEU A 114 11.31 9.75 -1.22
CA LEU A 114 12.11 8.96 -0.26
C LEU A 114 12.38 9.72 1.05
N ALA A 115 12.22 11.05 1.05
CA ALA A 115 12.16 11.86 2.27
C ALA A 115 10.86 11.69 3.07
N TRP A 116 9.88 10.92 2.56
CA TRP A 116 8.67 10.54 3.26
C TRP A 116 9.00 9.59 4.41
N PRO A 117 8.57 9.90 5.65
CA PRO A 117 9.54 9.87 6.71
C PRO A 117 9.69 8.47 7.30
N GLN A 118 10.94 8.12 7.62
CA GLN A 118 11.22 7.24 8.76
C GLN A 118 10.91 7.98 10.08
N ALA A 119 9.71 8.57 10.21
CA ALA A 119 9.30 9.39 11.35
C ALA A 119 9.13 8.50 12.58
N THR A 120 10.23 8.31 13.27
CA THR A 120 10.29 8.08 14.70
C THR A 120 9.77 9.32 15.43
N THR A 121 8.46 9.63 15.39
CA THR A 121 7.69 10.48 16.36
C THR A 121 6.22 10.58 15.88
N PRO A 122 5.20 10.43 16.75
CA PRO A 122 3.80 10.54 16.37
C PRO A 122 3.34 12.00 16.24
N ALA A 123 2.33 12.21 15.39
CA ALA A 123 1.61 13.46 15.11
C ALA A 123 2.32 14.42 14.14
N ASP A 124 2.16 14.16 12.84
CA ASP A 124 1.53 15.11 11.92
C ASP A 124 1.39 14.44 10.55
N SER A 125 0.20 13.93 10.28
CA SER A 125 -0.18 13.25 9.05
C SER A 125 -0.29 14.28 7.92
N ILE A 126 0.79 14.51 7.18
CA ILE A 126 0.70 15.06 5.83
C ILE A 126 0.26 13.89 4.93
N LEU A 127 -0.76 14.09 4.10
CA LEU A 127 -1.18 13.13 3.09
C LEU A 127 -0.50 13.47 1.76
N PRO A 128 -0.17 12.49 0.92
CA PRO A 128 0.38 12.76 -0.40
C PRO A 128 -0.63 13.54 -1.23
N SER A 129 -0.21 14.70 -1.76
CA SER A 129 -0.98 15.49 -2.70
C SER A 129 -1.28 14.62 -3.93
N THR A 130 -2.57 14.34 -4.17
CA THR A 130 -2.99 13.69 -5.40
C THR A 130 -2.95 14.74 -6.51
N ILE A 131 -2.04 14.62 -7.46
CA ILE A 131 -2.06 15.43 -8.68
C ILE A 131 -3.01 14.72 -9.65
N ASN A 132 -4.10 15.42 -10.02
CA ASN A 132 -5.07 15.00 -11.04
C ASN A 132 -4.45 14.98 -12.44
#